data_AF-A0A8S3IKI3-F1
#
_entry.id   AF-A0A8S3IKI3-F1
#
_cell.length_a   1.000
_cell.length_b   1.000
_cell.length_c   1.000
_cell.angle_alpha   90.00
_cell.angle_beta   90.00
_cell.angle_gamma   90.00
#
_symmetry.space_group_name_H-M   'P 1'
#
loop_
_entity.id
_entity.type
_entity.pdbx_description
1 polymer ?
#
loop_
_entity_poly.entity_id
_entity_poly.type
_entity_poly.pdbx_seq_one_letter_code
_entity_poly.pdbx_strand_id
1 'polypeptide(L)'
;MKISHQIYQPFELNPCQQARCSQLCLLSNVAPAGYTCVCSTGFFLERDQITCSKDYSPFIIYMKRNIIGGISVRHDQKYIDENSNYDDLWERFVPVTDIHDGYEFAFDEVNETIYWAQIKSFLPDGTST
;
A
#
# COMPACT_ATOMS: atom_id res chain seq x y z
N MET A 1 12.23 12.17 -22.02
CA MET A 1 11.42 13.38 -22.31
C MET A 1 9.97 12.94 -22.43
N LYS A 2 9.05 13.51 -21.65
CA LYS A 2 7.60 13.33 -21.82
C LYS A 2 7.02 14.59 -22.43
N ILE A 3 6.17 14.45 -23.44
CA ILE A 3 5.48 15.59 -24.05
C ILE A 3 4.18 15.80 -23.28
N SER A 4 4.01 16.98 -22.70
CA SER A 4 2.77 17.39 -22.05
C SER A 4 1.96 18.25 -23.02
N HIS A 5 1.05 17.62 -23.75
CA HIS A 5 0.17 18.30 -24.69
C HIS A 5 -1.17 17.55 -24.79
N GLN A 6 -2.28 18.30 -24.85
CA GLN A 6 -3.64 17.77 -24.74
C GLN A 6 -3.96 16.71 -25.80
N ILE A 7 -3.42 16.83 -27.02
CA ILE A 7 -3.59 15.84 -28.10
C ILE A 7 -3.09 14.43 -27.71
N TYR A 8 -2.09 14.32 -26.83
CA TYR A 8 -1.59 13.02 -26.35
C TYR A 8 -2.38 12.47 -25.16
N GLN A 9 -3.43 13.17 -24.71
CA GLN A 9 -4.39 12.74 -23.69
C GLN A 9 -5.80 12.89 -24.25
N PRO A 10 -6.18 12.05 -25.23
CA PRO A 10 -7.46 12.17 -25.91
C PRO A 10 -8.61 12.05 -24.90
N PHE A 11 -9.67 12.82 -25.15
CA PHE A 11 -10.88 12.77 -24.34
C PHE A 11 -11.66 11.50 -24.68
N GLU A 12 -11.81 10.63 -23.67
CA GLU A 12 -12.60 9.41 -23.74
C GLU A 12 -13.61 9.38 -22.58
N LEU A 13 -14.71 8.65 -22.77
CA LEU A 13 -15.67 8.44 -21.69
C LEU A 13 -15.01 7.61 -20.59
N ASN A 14 -14.90 8.18 -19.39
CA ASN A 14 -14.35 7.48 -18.24
C ASN A 14 -15.39 6.47 -17.70
N PRO A 15 -15.16 5.15 -17.78
CA PRO A 15 -16.08 4.13 -17.23
C PRO A 15 -16.28 4.27 -15.72
N CYS A 16 -15.32 4.88 -15.01
CA CYS A 16 -15.43 5.15 -13.57
C CYS A 16 -16.36 6.32 -13.23
N GLN A 17 -16.79 7.14 -14.20
CA GLN A 17 -17.59 8.35 -13.96
C GLN A 17 -18.90 8.06 -13.21
N GLN A 18 -19.48 6.87 -13.42
CA GLN A 18 -20.72 6.42 -12.77
C GLN A 18 -20.51 5.18 -11.88
N ALA A 19 -19.24 4.78 -11.68
CA ALA A 19 -18.92 3.65 -10.82
C ALA A 19 -19.23 3.99 -9.37
N ARG A 20 -19.58 2.96 -8.58
CA ARG A 20 -19.92 3.09 -7.16
C ARG A 20 -18.83 2.58 -6.24
N CYS A 21 -17.60 2.42 -6.73
CA CYS A 21 -16.48 1.91 -5.95
C CYS A 21 -16.32 2.70 -4.65
N SER A 22 -16.18 1.98 -3.54
CA SER A 22 -16.01 2.59 -2.23
C SER A 22 -14.67 3.32 -2.05
N GLN A 23 -13.61 2.84 -2.71
CA GLN A 23 -12.27 3.43 -2.65
C GLN A 23 -11.75 3.76 -4.05
N LEU A 24 -11.11 2.81 -4.74
CA LEU A 24 -10.48 3.07 -6.03
C LEU A 24 -11.27 2.44 -7.16
N CYS A 25 -11.42 3.19 -8.26
CA CYS A 25 -11.92 2.69 -9.52
C CYS A 25 -10.78 2.74 -10.54
N LEU A 26 -10.40 1.58 -11.08
CA LEU A 26 -9.35 1.46 -12.08
C LEU A 26 -9.94 1.02 -13.41
N LEU A 27 -9.43 1.58 -14.50
CA LEU A 27 -9.78 1.16 -15.85
C LEU A 27 -9.37 -0.30 -16.04
N SER A 28 -10.26 -1.11 -16.59
CA SER A 28 -10.00 -2.52 -16.86
C SER A 28 -10.63 -2.96 -18.17
N ASN A 29 -10.16 -4.09 -18.71
CA ASN A 29 -10.71 -4.71 -19.91
C ASN A 29 -11.98 -5.55 -19.63
N VAL A 30 -12.57 -5.45 -18.44
CA VAL A 30 -13.77 -6.20 -18.05
C VAL A 30 -14.99 -5.60 -18.73
N ALA A 31 -15.44 -6.24 -19.81
CA ALA A 31 -16.67 -5.85 -20.48
C ALA A 31 -17.91 -6.40 -19.74
N PRO A 32 -19.05 -5.67 -19.71
CA PRO A 32 -19.29 -4.37 -20.34
C PRO A 32 -18.92 -3.16 -19.48
N ALA A 33 -18.42 -3.36 -18.25
CA ALA A 33 -18.22 -2.29 -17.27
C ALA A 33 -17.07 -1.34 -17.64
N GLY A 34 -15.96 -1.85 -18.18
CA GLY A 34 -14.76 -1.05 -18.50
C GLY A 34 -13.95 -0.60 -17.27
N TYR A 35 -14.30 -1.06 -16.08
CA TYR A 35 -13.62 -0.74 -14.83
C TYR A 35 -13.68 -1.90 -13.84
N THR A 36 -12.82 -1.83 -12.82
CA THR A 36 -12.84 -2.71 -11.65
C THR A 36 -12.59 -1.89 -10.39
N CYS A 37 -13.33 -2.19 -9.32
CA CYS A 37 -13.07 -1.59 -8.02
C CYS A 37 -11.90 -2.29 -7.34
N VAL A 38 -11.01 -1.51 -6.73
CA VAL A 38 -9.84 -2.01 -6.00
C VAL A 38 -9.77 -1.32 -4.64
N CYS A 39 -9.31 -2.05 -3.64
CA CYS A 39 -9.14 -1.53 -2.30
C CYS A 39 -7.69 -1.12 -2.05
N SER A 40 -7.51 -0.09 -1.23
CA SER A 40 -6.21 0.34 -0.74
C SER A 40 -5.62 -0.74 0.18
N THR A 41 -4.31 -0.69 0.42
CA THR A 41 -3.63 -1.59 1.36
C THR A 41 -4.31 -1.58 2.73
N GLY A 42 -4.51 -2.77 3.31
CA GLY A 42 -5.22 -2.92 4.59
C GLY A 42 -6.74 -3.04 4.45
N PHE A 43 -7.27 -3.10 3.23
CA PHE A 43 -8.67 -3.39 2.94
C PHE A 43 -8.78 -4.54 1.95
N PHE A 44 -9.90 -5.26 1.99
CA PHE A 44 -10.24 -6.28 1.00
C PHE A 44 -11.55 -5.93 0.30
N LEU A 45 -11.66 -6.35 -0.97
CA LEU A 45 -12.86 -6.14 -1.76
C LEU A 45 -13.91 -7.20 -1.38
N GLU A 46 -15.10 -6.73 -1.03
CA GLU A 46 -16.24 -7.58 -0.70
C GLU A 46 -16.78 -8.34 -1.92
N ARG A 47 -17.67 -9.29 -1.66
CA ARG A 47 -18.27 -10.12 -2.72
C ARG A 47 -19.09 -9.33 -3.73
N ASP A 48 -19.57 -8.15 -3.36
CA ASP A 48 -20.28 -7.24 -4.25
C ASP A 48 -19.37 -6.57 -5.31
N GLN A 49 -18.05 -6.75 -5.20
CA GLN A 49 -17.02 -6.19 -6.08
C GLN A 49 -17.00 -4.65 -6.11
N ILE A 50 -17.51 -4.01 -5.05
CA ILE A 50 -17.68 -2.55 -4.96
C ILE A 50 -17.20 -2.03 -3.60
N THR A 51 -17.56 -2.73 -2.52
CA THR A 51 -17.34 -2.30 -1.14
C THR A 51 -15.99 -2.81 -0.63
N CYS A 52 -15.23 -1.93 0.01
CA CYS A 52 -13.96 -2.25 0.65
C CYS A 52 -14.15 -2.29 2.16
N SER A 53 -13.81 -3.41 2.76
CA SER A 53 -13.86 -3.62 4.21
C SER A 53 -12.45 -3.66 4.79
N LYS A 54 -12.28 -3.10 5.99
CA LYS A 54 -10.99 -3.10 6.68
C LYS A 54 -10.58 -4.53 6.97
N ASP A 55 -9.34 -4.86 6.62
CA ASP A 55 -8.75 -6.15 6.89
C ASP A 55 -8.11 -6.15 8.28
N TYR A 56 -8.73 -6.87 9.21
CA TYR A 56 -8.21 -7.07 10.56
C TYR A 56 -7.35 -8.34 10.68
N SER A 57 -6.95 -8.93 9.55
CA SER A 57 -6.06 -10.10 9.57
C SER A 57 -4.73 -9.74 10.21
N PRO A 58 -4.18 -10.63 11.07
CA PRO A 58 -2.92 -10.38 11.74
C PRO A 58 -1.78 -10.21 10.75
N PHE A 59 -0.86 -9.31 11.08
CA PHE A 59 0.37 -9.07 10.32
C PHE A 59 1.52 -8.83 11.31
N ILE A 60 2.73 -9.16 10.89
CA ILE A 60 3.95 -8.95 11.67
C ILE A 60 4.52 -7.59 11.28
N ILE A 61 4.81 -6.74 12.24
CA ILE A 61 5.56 -5.49 12.01
C ILE A 61 7.03 -5.77 12.27
N TYR A 62 7.91 -5.24 11.41
CA TYR A 62 9.35 -5.34 11.58
C TYR A 62 10.02 -3.99 11.32
N MET A 63 11.22 -3.80 11.88
CA MET A 63 12.03 -2.61 11.64
C MET A 63 13.37 -2.98 11.02
N LYS A 64 13.78 -2.20 10.03
CA LYS A 64 15.14 -2.10 9.49
C LYS A 64 15.66 -0.68 9.76
N ARG A 65 16.94 -0.42 9.47
CA ARG A 65 17.57 0.89 9.74
C ARG A 65 16.77 2.09 9.22
N ASN A 66 16.15 1.98 8.05
CA ASN A 66 15.48 3.11 7.40
C ASN A 66 13.99 2.89 7.10
N ILE A 67 13.40 1.80 7.58
CA ILE A 67 12.01 1.47 7.27
C ILE A 67 11.39 0.63 8.39
N ILE A 68 10.13 0.92 8.71
CA ILE A 68 9.24 0.00 9.41
C ILE A 68 8.34 -0.61 8.33
N GLY A 69 8.30 -1.93 8.26
CA GLY A 69 7.52 -2.68 7.28
C GLY A 69 6.55 -3.65 7.97
N GLY A 70 5.61 -4.18 7.18
CA GLY A 70 4.68 -5.20 7.63
C GLY A 70 4.79 -6.46 6.78
N ILE A 71 4.51 -7.63 7.36
CA ILE A 71 4.38 -8.90 6.65
C ILE A 71 3.01 -9.47 6.96
N SER A 72 2.19 -9.72 5.94
CA SER A 72 0.91 -10.38 6.14
C SER A 72 1.11 -11.83 6.58
N VAL A 73 0.42 -12.28 7.64
CA VAL A 73 0.43 -13.69 8.05
C VAL A 73 -0.61 -14.50 7.25
N ARG A 74 -1.51 -13.81 6.53
CA ARG A 74 -2.53 -14.48 5.74
C ARG A 74 -1.91 -15.09 4.49
N HIS A 75 -1.75 -16.41 4.51
CA HIS A 75 -1.33 -17.23 3.39
C HIS A 75 -2.53 -17.59 2.49
N ASP A 76 -3.46 -16.65 2.25
CA ASP A 76 -4.49 -16.88 1.24
C ASP A 76 -4.00 -16.35 -0.10
N GLN A 77 -3.52 -17.31 -0.87
CA GLN A 77 -3.14 -17.31 -2.27
C GLN A 77 -4.27 -16.83 -3.22
N LYS A 78 -5.04 -15.78 -2.89
CA LYS A 78 -6.30 -15.43 -3.56
C LYS A 78 -6.27 -14.11 -4.35
N TYR A 79 -5.14 -13.41 -4.33
CA TYR A 79 -4.81 -12.35 -5.29
C TYR A 79 -3.55 -12.71 -6.09
N ILE A 80 -3.35 -13.99 -6.37
CA ILE A 80 -2.40 -14.43 -7.38
C ILE A 80 -3.18 -14.49 -8.68
N ASP A 81 -3.16 -13.39 -9.43
CA ASP A 81 -3.17 -13.54 -10.87
C ASP A 81 -1.99 -14.46 -11.22
N GLU A 82 -2.26 -15.45 -12.05
CA GLU A 82 -1.32 -16.46 -12.53
C GLU A 82 -0.08 -15.89 -13.27
N ASN A 83 0.07 -14.56 -13.30
CA ASN A 83 1.17 -13.79 -13.88
C ASN A 83 1.86 -12.83 -12.88
N SER A 84 1.45 -12.74 -11.60
CA SER A 84 2.21 -11.91 -10.64
C SER A 84 3.50 -12.58 -10.24
N ASN A 85 4.57 -11.79 -10.33
CA ASN A 85 5.84 -12.10 -9.70
C ASN A 85 5.60 -12.19 -8.19
N TYR A 86 5.78 -13.39 -7.64
CA TYR A 86 5.52 -13.79 -6.25
C TYR A 86 6.20 -12.88 -5.19
N ASP A 87 7.20 -12.11 -5.59
CA ASP A 87 8.01 -11.27 -4.70
C ASP A 87 7.33 -9.98 -4.21
N ASP A 88 6.26 -9.48 -4.85
CA ASP A 88 5.64 -8.18 -4.50
C ASP A 88 4.49 -8.29 -3.46
N LEU A 89 4.14 -9.51 -3.03
CA LEU A 89 2.93 -9.78 -2.23
C LEU A 89 3.17 -9.93 -0.71
N TRP A 90 4.42 -9.96 -0.26
CA TRP A 90 4.74 -10.29 1.14
C TRP A 90 4.98 -9.08 2.04
N GLU A 91 5.25 -7.90 1.47
CA GLU A 91 5.49 -6.67 2.23
C GLU A 91 4.25 -5.78 2.26
N ARG A 92 3.57 -5.74 3.41
CA ARG A 92 2.54 -4.74 3.69
C ARG A 92 3.20 -3.40 3.98
N PHE A 93 2.73 -2.38 3.27
CA PHE A 93 3.21 -1.01 3.45
C PHE A 93 2.78 -0.47 4.82
N VAL A 94 3.77 -0.17 5.67
CA VAL A 94 3.58 0.68 6.83
C VAL A 94 4.18 2.04 6.45
N PRO A 95 3.38 3.13 6.39
CA PRO A 95 3.78 4.40 5.78
C PRO A 95 4.74 5.23 6.64
N VAL A 96 5.67 4.60 7.37
CA VAL A 96 6.71 5.35 8.11
C VAL A 96 7.89 5.58 7.18
N THR A 97 8.06 6.85 6.78
CA THR A 97 9.16 7.31 5.95
C THR A 97 10.16 8.08 6.81
N ASP A 98 11.37 8.29 6.27
CA ASP A 98 12.41 9.13 6.89
C ASP A 98 12.93 8.62 8.26
N ILE A 99 12.95 7.29 8.44
CA ILE A 99 13.66 6.69 9.57
C ILE A 99 15.15 6.69 9.23
N HIS A 100 15.96 7.16 10.18
CA HIS A 100 17.41 7.10 10.18
C HIS A 100 17.88 6.27 11.37
N ASP A 101 18.64 5.20 11.12
CA ASP A 101 19.20 4.32 12.14
C ASP A 101 18.17 3.87 13.20
N GLY A 102 17.01 3.40 12.73
CA GLY A 102 15.96 2.83 13.58
C GLY A 102 16.48 1.70 14.46
N TYR A 103 16.09 1.73 15.73
CA TYR A 103 16.55 0.78 16.75
C TYR A 103 15.42 -0.09 17.30
N GLU A 104 14.33 0.53 17.73
CA GLU A 104 13.21 -0.16 18.38
C GLU A 104 11.89 0.52 18.00
N PHE A 105 10.79 -0.24 18.04
CA PHE A 105 9.44 0.28 17.84
C PHE A 105 8.44 -0.38 18.79
N ALA A 106 7.33 0.32 19.00
CA ALA A 106 6.16 -0.20 19.71
C ALA A 106 4.90 0.15 18.91
N PHE A 107 3.89 -0.72 18.98
CA PHE A 107 2.59 -0.48 18.38
C PHE A 107 1.52 -0.40 19.48
N ASP A 108 0.75 0.69 19.46
CA ASP A 108 -0.43 0.87 20.28
C ASP A 108 -1.66 0.46 19.47
N GLU A 109 -2.23 -0.70 19.82
CA GLU A 109 -3.41 -1.25 19.16
C GLU A 109 -4.66 -0.40 19.38
N VAL A 110 -4.79 0.26 20.53
CA VAL A 110 -5.99 1.04 20.88
C VAL A 110 -6.07 2.30 20.03
N ASN A 111 -4.94 2.98 19.86
CA ASN A 111 -4.86 4.21 19.07
C ASN A 111 -4.35 3.98 17.64
N GLU A 112 -4.14 2.72 17.24
CA GLU A 112 -3.56 2.32 15.95
C GLU A 112 -2.30 3.12 15.58
N THR A 113 -1.42 3.36 16.56
CA THR A 113 -0.26 4.27 16.42
C THR A 113 1.06 3.53 16.62
N ILE A 114 2.02 3.76 15.72
CA ILE A 114 3.39 3.23 15.84
C ILE A 114 4.30 4.30 16.43
N TYR A 115 5.08 3.91 17.43
CA TYR A 115 6.15 4.70 18.05
C TYR A 115 7.49 4.06 17.69
N TRP A 116 8.53 4.86 17.46
CA TRP A 116 9.87 4.34 17.15
C TRP A 116 11.00 5.16 17.78
N ALA A 117 12.13 4.50 17.99
CA ALA A 117 13.37 5.08 18.48
C ALA A 117 14.46 5.00 17.41
N GLN A 118 15.25 6.06 17.30
CA GLN A 118 16.35 6.19 16.34
C GLN A 118 17.66 6.39 17.09
N ILE A 119 18.72 5.71 16.65
CA ILE A 119 20.07 5.96 17.16
C ILE A 119 20.63 7.18 16.44
N LYS A 120 21.11 8.15 17.22
CA LYS A 120 21.95 9.21 16.67
C LYS A 120 23.36 8.66 16.51
N SER A 121 23.81 8.39 15.29
CA SER A 121 25.21 8.06 15.04
C SER A 121 26.04 9.34 15.18
N PHE A 122 27.00 9.30 16.11
CA PHE A 122 27.99 10.36 16.25
C PHE A 122 29.18 10.04 15.35
N LEU A 123 29.52 10.96 14.46
CA LEU A 123 30.77 10.92 13.73
C LEU A 123 31.95 11.03 14.71
N PRO A 124 33.16 10.54 14.35
CA PRO A 124 34.34 10.62 15.21
C PRO A 124 34.73 12.05 15.60
N ASP A 125 34.24 13.05 14.87
CA ASP A 125 34.42 14.48 15.13
C ASP A 125 33.38 15.07 16.12
N GLY A 126 32.48 14.24 16.65
CA GLY A 126 31.43 14.64 17.59
C GLY A 126 30.21 15.28 16.94
N THR A 127 30.13 15.35 15.62
CA THR A 127 28.94 15.82 14.91
C THR A 127 27.94 14.68 14.70
N SER A 128 26.65 15.00 14.70
CA SER A 128 25.62 14.03 14.33
C SER A 128 25.31 14.13 12.85
N THR A 129 25.12 12.99 12.19
CA THR A 129 24.46 12.93 10.87
C THR A 129 23.01 13.38 10.95
#